data_AF-X0ZWP1-F1
#
_entry.id   AF-X0ZWP1-F1
#
_cell.length_a   1.000
_cell.length_b   1.000
_cell.length_c   1.000
_cell.angle_alpha   90.00
_cell.angle_beta   90.00
_cell.angle_gamma   90.00
#
_symmetry.space_group_name_H-M   'P 1'
#
loop_
_entity.id
_entity.type
_entity.pdbx_description
1 polymer ?
#
loop_
_entity_poly.entity_id
_entity_poly.type
_entity_poly.pdbx_seq_one_letter_code
_entity_poly.pdbx_strand_id
1 'polypeptide(L)'
;MANKGYVDANNKKVHRIDYATHWQLMLWKFRKNRMALIAVGVLGIFLIISLFAEFIAPYKSGTRNINYLQGPPIKVHLLDDKGNFHFQPFIYEMIKNRDPVTFRVSYITDTSKQIPIRFFTRGETYRFWGLFESNFHL
;
A
#
# COMPACT_ATOMS: atom_id res chain seq x y z
N MET A 1 25.22 11.88 -26.71
CA MET A 1 25.11 11.53 -28.14
C MET A 1 23.81 10.76 -28.36
N ALA A 2 22.94 11.31 -29.20
CA ALA A 2 21.52 11.00 -29.27
C ALA A 2 21.22 9.66 -29.95
N ASN A 3 20.33 8.88 -29.33
CA ASN A 3 19.67 7.70 -29.90
C ASN A 3 18.65 8.15 -30.97
N LYS A 4 19.15 8.55 -32.15
CA LYS A 4 18.29 8.66 -33.34
C LYS A 4 17.87 7.24 -33.71
N GLY A 5 16.60 6.92 -33.52
CA GLY A 5 16.05 5.62 -33.89
C GLY A 5 16.29 5.39 -35.38
N TYR A 6 17.19 4.46 -35.70
CA TYR A 6 17.51 4.10 -37.07
C TYR A 6 16.33 3.35 -37.66
N VAL A 7 15.94 3.77 -38.85
CA VAL A 7 14.77 3.25 -39.54
C VAL A 7 15.23 2.58 -40.82
N ASP A 8 14.74 1.37 -41.11
CA ASP A 8 15.03 0.67 -42.35
C ASP A 8 14.38 1.36 -43.57
N ALA A 9 14.70 0.87 -44.76
CA ALA A 9 14.14 1.36 -46.03
C ALA A 9 12.59 1.29 -46.08
N ASN A 10 11.97 0.54 -45.17
CA ASN A 10 10.52 0.37 -45.04
C ASN A 10 9.94 1.11 -43.83
N ASN A 11 10.66 2.11 -43.30
CA ASN A 11 10.26 2.92 -42.16
C ASN A 11 10.04 2.12 -40.83
N LYS A 12 10.66 0.94 -40.67
CA LYS A 12 10.64 0.15 -39.43
C LYS A 12 11.85 0.45 -38.57
N LYS A 13 11.64 0.62 -37.26
CA LYS A 13 12.73 0.84 -36.30
C LYS A 13 13.60 -0.42 -36.22
N VAL A 14 14.87 -0.30 -36.62
CA VAL A 14 15.84 -1.40 -36.56
C VAL A 14 16.90 -1.11 -35.51
N HIS A 15 17.11 -2.07 -34.62
CA HIS A 15 18.16 -2.00 -33.60
C HIS A 15 19.50 -2.42 -34.21
N ARG A 16 20.40 -1.44 -34.45
CA ARG A 16 21.80 -1.71 -34.86
C ARG A 16 22.60 -2.16 -33.64
N ILE A 17 22.79 -3.46 -33.50
CA ILE A 17 23.51 -4.10 -32.39
C ILE A 17 24.99 -3.64 -32.36
N ASP A 18 25.57 -3.34 -33.52
CA ASP A 18 27.00 -3.05 -33.72
C ASP A 18 27.51 -1.75 -33.07
N TYR A 19 26.61 -0.81 -32.76
CA TYR A 19 26.94 0.46 -32.12
C TYR A 19 26.36 0.56 -30.70
N ALA A 20 25.70 -0.49 -30.22
CA ALA A 20 25.03 -0.47 -28.93
C ALA A 20 26.05 -0.64 -27.80
N THR A 21 25.92 0.17 -26.76
CA THR A 21 26.71 -0.01 -25.54
C THR A 21 26.33 -1.33 -24.87
N HIS A 22 27.28 -2.02 -24.22
CA HIS A 22 27.03 -3.29 -23.51
C HIS A 22 25.77 -3.25 -22.62
N TRP A 23 25.52 -2.14 -21.91
CA TRP A 23 24.30 -1.92 -21.12
C TRP A 23 23.00 -1.90 -21.93
N GLN A 24 23.01 -1.32 -23.12
CA GLN A 24 21.85 -1.26 -24.00
C GLN A 24 21.45 -2.65 -24.49
N LEU A 25 22.45 -3.48 -24.84
CA LEU A 25 22.24 -4.88 -25.21
C LEU A 25 21.64 -5.68 -24.06
N MET A 26 22.15 -5.49 -22.83
CA MET A 26 21.58 -6.13 -21.64
C MET A 26 20.14 -5.70 -21.37
N LEU A 27 19.84 -4.40 -21.46
CA LEU A 27 18.48 -3.86 -21.28
C LEU A 27 17.49 -4.40 -22.32
N TRP A 28 17.88 -4.50 -23.60
CA TRP A 28 17.00 -5.07 -24.63
C TRP A 28 16.74 -6.56 -24.38
N LYS A 29 17.77 -7.32 -24.01
CA LYS A 29 17.63 -8.73 -23.66
C LYS A 29 16.75 -8.92 -22.42
N PHE A 30 16.92 -8.05 -21.42
CA PHE A 30 16.11 -8.03 -20.19
C PHE A 30 14.63 -7.75 -20.47
N ARG A 31 14.34 -6.74 -21.30
CA ARG A 31 12.96 -6.37 -21.68
C ARG A 31 12.25 -7.43 -22.54
N LYS A 32 12.99 -8.36 -23.16
CA LYS A 32 12.40 -9.50 -23.88
C LYS A 32 11.82 -10.55 -22.94
N ASN A 33 12.32 -10.64 -21.70
CA ASN A 33 11.87 -11.61 -20.71
C ASN A 33 10.66 -11.06 -19.92
N ARG A 34 9.48 -11.67 -20.13
CA ARG A 34 8.24 -11.28 -19.44
C ARG A 34 8.34 -11.44 -17.92
N MET A 35 9.01 -12.48 -17.43
CA MET A 35 9.18 -12.71 -15.99
C MET A 35 10.06 -11.64 -15.34
N ALA A 36 11.11 -11.22 -16.04
CA ALA A 36 12.01 -10.18 -15.56
C ALA A 36 11.31 -8.81 -15.44
N LEU A 37 10.42 -8.50 -16.38
CA LEU A 37 9.58 -7.29 -16.32
C LEU A 37 8.59 -7.33 -15.15
N ILE A 38 7.96 -8.48 -14.88
CA ILE A 38 7.07 -8.64 -13.73
C ILE A 38 7.84 -8.43 -12.43
N ALA A 39 9.02 -9.04 -12.29
CA ALA A 39 9.85 -8.91 -11.09
C ALA A 39 10.25 -7.44 -10.83
N VAL A 40 10.67 -6.71 -11.87
CA VAL A 40 10.97 -5.27 -11.75
C VAL A 40 9.73 -4.46 -11.43
N GLY A 41 8.56 -4.82 -11.98
CA GLY A 41 7.29 -4.18 -11.64
C GLY A 41 6.95 -4.32 -10.17
N VAL A 42 7.01 -5.55 -9.63
CA VAL A 42 6.75 -5.84 -8.22
C VAL A 42 7.76 -5.12 -7.32
N LEU A 43 9.06 -5.16 -7.67
CA LEU A 43 10.10 -4.44 -6.94
C LEU A 43 9.85 -2.92 -6.96
N GLY A 44 9.47 -2.37 -8.10
CA GLY A 44 9.13 -0.96 -8.24
C GLY A 44 7.97 -0.55 -7.33
N ILE A 45 6.93 -1.39 -7.22
CA ILE A 45 5.80 -1.15 -6.31
C ILE A 45 6.29 -1.11 -4.86
N PHE A 46 7.12 -2.05 -4.42
CA PHE A 46 7.65 -2.02 -3.06
C PHE A 46 8.53 -0.81 -2.78
N LEU A 47 9.34 -0.36 -3.75
CA LEU A 47 10.13 0.85 -3.60
C LEU A 47 9.25 2.10 -3.50
N ILE A 48 8.16 2.17 -4.26
CA ILE A 48 7.19 3.26 -4.15
C ILE A 48 6.54 3.25 -2.76
N ILE A 49 6.06 2.09 -2.29
CA ILE A 49 5.49 1.97 -0.92
C ILE A 49 6.52 2.40 0.13
N SER A 50 7.78 2.00 -0.02
CA SER A 50 8.85 2.39 0.91
C SER A 50 9.13 3.90 0.89
N LEU A 51 9.10 4.54 -0.28
CA LEU A 51 9.33 5.98 -0.43
C LEU A 51 8.18 6.81 0.15
N PHE A 52 6.95 6.31 0.07
CA PHE A 52 5.75 6.93 0.62
C PHE A 52 5.30 6.29 1.94
N ALA A 53 6.19 5.60 2.65
CA ALA A 53 5.84 4.87 3.88
C ALA A 53 5.26 5.80 4.95
N GLU A 54 5.77 7.03 5.06
CA GLU A 54 5.27 8.04 6.01
C GLU A 54 3.84 8.53 5.69
N PHE A 55 3.44 8.48 4.41
CA PHE A 55 2.09 8.83 3.96
C PHE A 55 1.12 7.64 4.08
N ILE A 56 1.63 6.41 3.91
CA ILE A 56 0.83 5.18 3.93
C ILE A 56 0.59 4.69 5.37
N ALA A 57 1.51 4.97 6.30
CA ALA A 57 1.41 4.51 7.68
C ALA A 57 0.59 5.50 8.53
N PRO A 58 -0.61 5.13 9.03
CA PRO A 58 -1.47 6.05 9.78
C PRO A 58 -0.97 6.40 11.19
N TYR A 59 0.08 5.74 11.67
CA TYR A 59 0.68 5.93 12.98
C TYR A 59 2.20 5.68 12.94
N LYS A 60 2.94 6.33 13.85
CA LYS A 60 4.38 6.09 14.01
C LYS A 60 4.66 4.71 14.60
N SER A 61 5.84 4.15 14.33
CA SER A 61 6.26 2.83 14.85
C SER A 61 6.23 2.71 16.38
N GLY A 62 6.34 3.83 17.10
CA GLY A 62 6.25 3.88 18.57
C GLY A 62 4.82 4.09 19.12
N THR A 63 3.84 4.37 18.27
CA THR A 63 2.47 4.69 18.72
C THR A 63 1.74 3.40 19.06
N ARG A 64 1.30 3.28 20.32
CA ARG A 64 0.58 2.10 20.83
C ARG A 64 -0.82 2.49 21.27
N ASN A 65 -1.83 1.81 20.74
CA ASN A 65 -3.21 2.01 21.14
C ASN A 65 -3.53 1.24 22.44
N ILE A 66 -3.61 1.94 23.57
CA ILE A 66 -3.90 1.35 24.89
C ILE A 66 -5.26 0.63 24.99
N ASN A 67 -6.22 1.05 24.18
CA ASN A 67 -7.57 0.50 24.19
C ASN A 67 -7.65 -0.84 23.44
N TYR A 68 -6.65 -1.12 22.60
CA TYR A 68 -6.64 -2.27 21.70
C TYR A 68 -5.24 -2.91 21.64
N LEU A 69 -4.77 -3.39 22.81
CA LEU A 69 -3.41 -3.93 22.96
C LEU A 69 -3.21 -5.33 22.34
N GLN A 70 -4.22 -6.19 22.49
CA GLN A 70 -4.21 -7.61 22.14
C GLN A 70 -5.62 -8.04 21.70
N GLY A 71 -6.28 -7.19 20.91
CA GLY A 71 -7.58 -7.52 20.34
C GLY A 71 -7.45 -8.53 19.19
N PRO A 72 -8.47 -9.37 18.95
CA PRO A 72 -8.50 -10.25 17.80
C PRO A 72 -8.71 -9.44 16.51
N PRO A 73 -8.10 -9.82 15.37
CA PRO A 73 -8.16 -9.04 14.13
C PRO A 73 -9.57 -8.54 13.77
N ILE A 74 -9.70 -7.23 13.52
CA ILE A 74 -10.98 -6.60 13.15
C ILE A 74 -11.31 -6.97 11.70
N LYS A 75 -12.52 -7.50 11.48
CA LYS A 75 -13.01 -7.82 10.15
C LYS A 75 -13.58 -6.56 9.48
N VAL A 76 -13.27 -6.40 8.20
CA VAL A 76 -13.82 -5.34 7.36
C VAL A 76 -15.05 -5.88 6.65
N HIS A 77 -16.14 -5.12 6.71
CA HIS A 77 -17.43 -5.48 6.14
C HIS A 77 -17.82 -4.49 5.03
N LEU A 78 -18.42 -5.04 3.98
CA LEU A 78 -19.15 -4.28 2.94
C LEU A 78 -20.65 -4.55 2.99
N LEU A 79 -21.04 -5.61 3.71
CA LEU A 79 -22.43 -6.04 3.89
C LEU A 79 -22.76 -5.93 5.36
N ASP A 80 -23.87 -5.26 5.66
CA ASP A 80 -24.45 -5.16 6.99
C ASP A 80 -25.04 -6.51 7.43
N ASP A 81 -25.27 -6.66 8.73
CA ASP A 81 -25.93 -7.82 9.33
C ASP A 81 -27.37 -8.01 8.80
N LYS A 82 -27.98 -6.90 8.33
CA LYS A 82 -29.28 -6.90 7.63
C LYS A 82 -29.21 -7.25 6.15
N GLY A 83 -28.03 -7.53 5.61
CA GLY A 83 -27.81 -7.85 4.19
C GLY A 83 -27.73 -6.64 3.25
N ASN A 84 -27.70 -5.41 3.78
CA ASN A 84 -27.57 -4.19 2.97
C ASN A 84 -26.11 -4.01 2.53
N PHE A 85 -25.90 -3.73 1.25
CA PHE A 85 -24.58 -3.44 0.70
C PHE A 85 -24.20 -1.97 0.89
N HIS A 86 -23.01 -1.73 1.44
CA HIS A 86 -22.42 -0.41 1.61
C HIS A 86 -21.26 -0.24 0.64
N PHE A 87 -21.25 0.87 -0.09
CA PHE A 87 -20.14 1.23 -0.99
C PHE A 87 -18.85 1.55 -0.21
N GLN A 88 -19.01 2.10 1.00
CA GLN A 88 -17.88 2.38 1.89
C GLN A 88 -17.61 1.18 2.81
N PRO A 89 -16.38 0.65 2.86
CA PRO A 89 -16.00 -0.36 3.84
C PRO A 89 -16.18 0.15 5.27
N PHE A 90 -16.67 -0.71 6.16
CA PHE A 90 -16.87 -0.37 7.56
C PHE A 90 -16.44 -1.52 8.49
N ILE A 91 -16.28 -1.20 9.76
CA ILE A 91 -16.03 -2.16 10.84
C ILE A 91 -17.11 -2.01 11.91
N TYR A 92 -17.39 -3.07 12.65
CA TYR A 92 -18.22 -2.99 13.85
C TYR A 92 -17.39 -2.58 15.07
N GLU A 93 -18.01 -1.85 16.00
CA GLU A 93 -17.36 -1.49 17.25
C GLU A 93 -16.99 -2.76 18.06
N MET A 94 -15.81 -2.75 18.65
CA MET A 94 -15.31 -3.84 19.49
C MET A 94 -15.29 -3.38 20.93
N ILE A 95 -16.16 -3.96 21.75
CA ILE A 95 -16.26 -3.64 23.17
C ILE A 95 -15.34 -4.55 23.95
N LYS A 96 -14.43 -3.95 24.71
CA LYS A 96 -13.55 -4.64 25.65
C LYS A 96 -14.32 -4.92 26.94
N ASN A 97 -14.60 -6.19 27.22
CA ASN A 97 -15.21 -6.62 28.47
C ASN A 97 -14.15 -7.30 29.34
N ARG A 98 -14.13 -7.00 30.64
CA ARG A 98 -13.22 -7.62 31.60
C ARG A 98 -14.05 -8.36 32.63
N ASP A 99 -13.86 -9.67 32.68
CA ASP A 99 -14.51 -10.51 33.69
C ASP A 99 -14.03 -10.09 35.10
N PRO A 100 -14.94 -9.71 36.02
CA PRO A 100 -14.57 -9.23 37.36
C PRO A 100 -13.99 -10.34 38.26
N VAL A 101 -14.24 -11.61 37.95
CA VAL A 101 -13.77 -12.75 38.76
C VAL A 101 -12.45 -13.29 38.20
N THR A 102 -12.39 -13.52 36.89
CA THR A 102 -11.19 -14.12 36.26
C THR A 102 -10.19 -13.10 35.73
N PHE A 103 -10.56 -11.81 35.70
CA PHE A 103 -9.80 -10.71 35.09
C PHE A 103 -9.44 -10.89 33.62
N ARG A 104 -10.02 -11.90 32.94
CA ARG A 104 -9.82 -12.15 31.53
C ARG A 104 -10.47 -11.04 30.70
N VAL A 105 -9.76 -10.60 29.68
CA VAL A 105 -10.26 -9.62 28.71
C VAL A 105 -10.89 -10.39 27.55
N SER A 106 -12.19 -10.20 27.35
CA SER A 106 -12.90 -10.64 26.17
C SER A 106 -13.24 -9.44 25.29
N TYR A 107 -13.30 -9.67 23.97
CA TYR A 107 -13.73 -8.66 23.01
C TYR A 107 -15.03 -9.14 22.38
N ILE A 108 -16.05 -8.29 22.43
CA ILE A 108 -17.38 -8.58 21.88
C ILE A 108 -17.65 -7.56 20.78
N THR A 109 -18.02 -8.05 19.60
CA THR A 109 -18.43 -7.19 18.48
C THR A 109 -19.84 -6.67 18.73
N ASP A 110 -19.99 -5.35 18.73
CA ASP A 110 -21.28 -4.68 18.80
C ASP A 110 -21.74 -4.31 17.38
N THR A 111 -22.73 -5.03 16.87
CA THR A 111 -23.29 -4.81 15.52
C THR A 111 -24.20 -3.58 15.45
N SER A 112 -24.54 -2.95 16.59
CA SER A 112 -25.39 -1.76 16.61
C SER A 112 -24.69 -0.51 16.07
N LYS A 113 -23.35 -0.49 16.12
CA LYS A 113 -22.53 0.65 15.70
C LYS A 113 -21.57 0.26 14.59
N GLN A 114 -21.78 0.88 13.44
CA GLN A 114 -20.90 0.78 12.28
C GLN A 114 -19.94 1.97 12.27
N ILE A 115 -18.64 1.69 12.15
CA ILE A 115 -17.57 2.69 12.04
C ILE A 115 -17.05 2.63 10.60
N PRO A 116 -17.28 3.66 9.77
CA PRO A 116 -16.82 3.67 8.40
C PRO A 116 -15.30 3.85 8.32
N ILE A 117 -14.65 3.08 7.44
CA ILE A 117 -13.22 3.26 7.14
C ILE A 117 -13.07 4.51 6.28
N ARG A 118 -12.25 5.44 6.77
CA ARG A 118 -11.94 6.69 6.08
C ARG A 118 -10.52 6.61 5.55
N PHE A 119 -10.38 6.87 4.26
CA PHE A 119 -9.09 7.09 3.63
C PHE A 119 -8.74 8.58 3.67
N PHE A 120 -7.46 8.91 3.51
CA PHE A 120 -7.02 10.30 3.38
C PHE A 120 -7.35 11.16 4.62
N THR A 121 -7.14 10.59 5.79
CA THR A 121 -7.44 11.25 7.07
C THR A 121 -6.26 12.09 7.55
N ARG A 122 -6.55 13.07 8.42
CA ARG A 122 -5.51 13.83 9.12
C ARG A 122 -5.18 13.13 10.42
N GLY A 123 -3.92 12.73 10.58
CA GLY A 123 -3.42 11.96 11.71
C GLY A 123 -2.19 12.61 12.36
N GLU A 124 -1.29 11.79 12.91
CA GLU A 124 -0.05 12.27 13.51
C GLU A 124 0.84 12.98 12.48
N THR A 125 1.52 14.05 12.89
CA THR A 125 2.46 14.77 12.02
C THR A 125 3.72 13.94 11.75
N TYR A 126 4.13 13.87 10.49
CA TYR A 126 5.37 13.27 10.03
C TYR A 126 6.16 14.26 9.18
N ARG A 127 7.44 13.96 8.94
CA ARG A 127 8.35 14.83 8.20
C ARG A 127 8.87 14.10 6.98
N PHE A 128 8.20 14.29 5.86
CA PHE A 128 8.45 13.57 4.62
C PHE A 128 9.90 13.75 4.17
N TRP A 129 10.68 12.67 4.26
CA TRP A 129 12.11 12.64 3.91
C TRP A 129 12.96 13.70 4.64
N GLY A 130 12.50 14.22 5.78
CA GLY A 130 13.18 15.32 6.46
C GLY A 130 13.03 16.70 5.78
N LEU A 131 12.22 16.85 4.75
CA LEU A 131 12.11 18.10 3.98
C LEU A 131 10.92 18.98 4.38
N PHE A 132 9.73 18.39 4.53
CA PHE A 132 8.50 19.14 4.87
C PHE A 132 7.62 18.34 5.83
N GLU A 133 6.87 19.05 6.67
CA GLU A 133 5.91 18.44 7.59
C GLU A 133 4.56 18.21 6.89
N SER A 134 3.96 17.05 7.13
CA SER A 134 2.63 16.69 6.66
C SER A 134 1.90 15.88 7.73
N ASN A 135 0.58 15.89 7.68
CA ASN A 135 -0.30 15.13 8.56
C ASN A 135 -1.37 14.36 7.78
N PHE A 136 -1.23 14.28 6.46
CA PHE A 136 -2.17 13.58 5.59
C PHE A 136 -1.75 12.13 5.44
N HIS A 137 -2.67 11.20 5.72
CA HIS A 137 -2.42 9.75 5.73
C HIS A 137 -3.44 9.03 4.86
N LEU A 138 -3.00 8.03 4.09
CA LEU A 138 -3.86 7.20 3.25
C LEU A 138 -4.83 6.35 4.08
#